data_AF-A0A223EFG5-F1
#
_entry.id   AF-A0A223EFG5-F1
#
_cell.length_a   1.000
_cell.length_b   1.000
_cell.length_c   1.000
_cell.angle_alpha   90.00
_cell.angle_beta   90.00
_cell.angle_gamma   90.00
#
_symmetry.space_group_name_H-M   'P 1'
#
loop_
_entity.id
_entity.type
_entity.pdbx_description
1 polymer ?
#
loop_
_entity_poly.entity_id
_entity_poly.type
_entity_poly.pdbx_seq_one_letter_code
_entity_poly.pdbx_strand_id
1 'polypeptide(L)' 'MSNAKYKFYYVNGETEELETNEQYSDEANSILKLQLIQNATWLQAGGKHINLANVISIEYTGEKGNHKSESIKFRPNK' A
#
# COMPACT_ATOMS: atom_id res chain seq x y z
N MET A 1 -7.05 14.93 -11.76
CA MET A 1 -7.17 14.33 -10.41
C MET A 1 -6.53 12.96 -10.53
N SER A 2 -5.36 12.78 -9.93
CA SER A 2 -4.70 11.47 -9.93
C SER A 2 -5.16 10.67 -8.72
N ASN A 3 -5.42 9.39 -8.91
CA ASN A 3 -5.72 8.50 -7.79
C ASN A 3 -4.53 8.41 -6.85
N ALA A 4 -4.79 8.00 -5.61
CA ALA A 4 -3.74 7.62 -4.70
C ALA A 4 -2.94 6.45 -5.28
N LYS A 5 -1.70 6.32 -4.82
CA LYS A 5 -0.77 5.29 -5.27
C LYS A 5 -0.21 4.54 -4.09
N TYR A 6 0.00 3.24 -4.28
CA TYR A 6 0.81 2.42 -3.42
C TYR A 6 2.14 2.13 -4.07
N LYS A 7 3.21 2.28 -3.32
CA LYS A 7 4.54 1.83 -3.69
C LYS A 7 4.94 0.68 -2.80
N PHE A 8 5.02 -0.50 -3.39
CA PHE A 8 5.41 -1.75 -2.76
C PHE A 8 6.91 -1.89 -2.79
N TYR A 9 7.48 -2.30 -1.66
CA TYR A 9 8.88 -2.66 -1.52
C TYR A 9 8.94 -4.16 -1.22
N TYR A 10 9.47 -4.95 -2.15
CA TYR A 10 9.47 -6.41 -2.04
C TYR A 10 10.75 -6.95 -1.42
N VAL A 11 10.67 -8.16 -0.84
CA VAL A 11 11.79 -8.86 -0.19
C VAL A 11 12.98 -9.12 -1.12
N ASN A 12 12.77 -9.15 -2.43
CA ASN A 12 13.80 -9.32 -3.44
C ASN A 12 14.51 -8.00 -3.82
N GLY A 13 14.13 -6.88 -3.20
CA GLY A 13 14.67 -5.54 -3.48
C GLY A 13 13.97 -4.81 -4.63
N GLU A 14 13.00 -5.43 -5.30
CA GLU A 14 12.20 -4.76 -6.33
C GLU A 14 11.18 -3.81 -5.70
N THR A 15 10.80 -2.79 -6.48
CA THR A 15 9.74 -1.86 -6.10
C THR A 15 8.72 -1.73 -7.21
N GLU A 16 7.45 -1.64 -6.86
CA GLU A 16 6.37 -1.46 -7.82
C GLU A 16 5.41 -0.37 -7.34
N GLU A 17 5.04 0.54 -8.23
CA GLU A 17 4.06 1.59 -7.96
C GLU A 17 2.76 1.26 -8.69
N LEU A 18 1.64 1.23 -7.96
CA LEU A 18 0.32 0.91 -8.48
C LEU A 18 -0.68 1.98 -8.03
N GLU A 19 -1.50 2.44 -8.97
CA GLU A 19 -2.62 3.32 -8.66
C GLU A 19 -3.71 2.54 -7.91
N THR A 20 -4.28 3.16 -6.89
CA THR A 20 -5.42 2.61 -6.18
C THR A 20 -6.70 3.04 -6.89
N ASN A 21 -7.82 2.43 -6.51
CA ASN A 21 -9.12 2.91 -6.94
C ASN A 21 -9.52 4.19 -6.20
N GLU A 22 -8.80 4.55 -5.13
CA GLU A 22 -9.17 5.64 -4.25
C GLU A 22 -8.49 6.93 -4.66
N GLN A 23 -9.25 8.02 -4.61
CA GLN A 23 -8.74 9.32 -4.99
C GLN A 23 -7.85 9.94 -3.90
N TYR A 24 -8.14 9.62 -2.63
CA TYR A 24 -7.53 10.27 -1.47
C TYR A 24 -6.58 9.33 -0.71
N SER A 25 -5.48 9.89 -0.21
CA SER A 25 -4.47 9.15 0.58
C SER A 25 -5.05 8.59 1.88
N ASP A 26 -6.00 9.28 2.51
CA ASP A 26 -6.60 8.85 3.77
C ASP A 26 -7.52 7.63 3.60
N GLU A 27 -8.26 7.58 2.49
CA GLU A 27 -9.10 6.43 2.14
C GLU A 27 -8.23 5.22 1.84
N ALA A 28 -7.22 5.39 0.99
CA ALA A 28 -6.23 4.36 0.70
C ALA A 28 -5.56 3.84 1.99
N ASN A 29 -5.08 4.73 2.86
CA ASN A 29 -4.48 4.37 4.15
C ASN A 29 -5.46 3.61 5.06
N SER A 30 -6.71 4.06 5.13
CA SER A 30 -7.72 3.43 5.99
C SER A 30 -8.05 2.01 5.53
N ILE A 31 -8.20 1.80 4.21
CA ILE A 31 -8.41 0.47 3.63
C ILE A 31 -7.19 -0.41 3.88
N LEU A 32 -5.99 0.11 3.63
CA LEU A 32 -4.75 -0.63 3.85
C LEU A 32 -4.64 -1.07 5.32
N LYS A 33 -4.82 -0.17 6.28
CA LYS A 33 -4.81 -0.49 7.71
C LYS A 33 -5.86 -1.53 8.08
N LEU A 34 -7.07 -1.40 7.54
CA LEU A 34 -8.16 -2.33 7.84
C LEU A 34 -7.87 -3.74 7.33
N GLN A 35 -7.30 -3.88 6.13
CA GLN A 35 -6.85 -5.17 5.61
C GLN A 35 -5.70 -5.76 6.43
N LEU A 36 -4.77 -4.93 6.90
CA LEU A 36 -3.66 -5.37 7.75
C LEU A 36 -4.12 -5.85 9.12
N ILE A 37 -5.09 -5.16 9.74
CA ILE A 37 -5.71 -5.60 11.02
C ILE A 37 -6.37 -6.98 10.86
N GLN A 38 -6.93 -7.26 9.67
CA GLN A 38 -7.53 -8.56 9.35
C GLN A 38 -6.52 -9.64 8.96
N ASN A 39 -5.21 -9.37 9.03
CA ASN A 39 -4.14 -10.26 8.56
C ASN A 39 -4.34 -10.69 7.09
N ALA A 40 -4.76 -9.76 6.24
CA ALA A 40 -4.87 -10.02 4.81
C ALA A 40 -3.52 -10.48 4.26
N THR A 41 -3.54 -11.54 3.46
CA THR A 41 -2.36 -12.06 2.76
C THR A 41 -2.20 -11.43 1.38
N TRP A 42 -3.29 -10.88 0.83
CA TRP A 42 -3.36 -10.30 -0.49
C TRP A 42 -3.98 -8.91 -0.43
N LEU A 43 -3.39 -7.96 -1.16
CA LEU A 43 -3.91 -6.60 -1.32
C LEU A 43 -4.23 -6.35 -2.80
N GLN A 44 -5.42 -5.81 -3.09
CA GLN A 44 -5.78 -5.42 -4.44
C GLN A 44 -5.34 -3.97 -4.71
N ALA A 45 -4.55 -3.75 -5.76
CA ALA A 45 -4.10 -2.42 -6.19
C ALA A 45 -3.82 -2.42 -7.70
N GLY A 46 -4.20 -1.36 -8.43
CA GLY A 46 -3.93 -1.22 -9.86
C GLY A 46 -4.48 -2.37 -10.72
N GLY A 47 -5.59 -2.98 -10.30
CA GLY A 47 -6.15 -4.18 -10.94
C GLY A 47 -5.38 -5.48 -10.69
N LYS A 48 -4.32 -5.46 -9.87
CA LYS A 48 -3.51 -6.64 -9.48
C LYS A 48 -3.83 -7.07 -8.06
N HIS A 49 -3.52 -8.33 -7.74
CA HIS A 49 -3.49 -8.86 -6.38
C HIS A 49 -2.03 -9.05 -5.96
N ILE A 50 -1.61 -8.31 -4.94
CA ILE A 50 -0.25 -8.30 -4.42
C ILE A 50 -0.17 -9.17 -3.17
N ASN A 51 0.75 -10.14 -3.17
CA ASN A 51 0.98 -10.98 -2.00
C ASN A 51 1.82 -10.22 -0.96
N LEU A 52 1.19 -9.89 0.18
CA LEU A 52 1.81 -9.14 1.27
C LEU A 52 2.92 -9.93 1.99
N ALA A 53 2.95 -11.26 1.86
CA ALA A 53 4.04 -12.07 2.42
C ALA A 53 5.41 -11.76 1.77
N ASN A 54 5.40 -11.24 0.54
CA ASN A 54 6.61 -10.86 -0.20
C ASN A 54 6.92 -9.36 -0.08
N VAL A 55 6.13 -8.59 0.67
CA VAL A 55 6.24 -7.13 0.80
C VAL A 55 6.84 -6.77 2.15
N ILE A 56 7.89 -5.95 2.14
CA ILE A 56 8.59 -5.44 3.33
C ILE A 56 7.97 -4.13 3.81
N SER A 57 7.57 -3.27 2.88
CA SER A 57 6.89 -2.02 3.18
C SER A 57 6.00 -1.56 2.06
N ILE A 58 4.97 -0.80 2.40
CA ILE A 58 4.12 -0.08 1.45
C ILE A 58 4.17 1.39 1.81
N GLU A 59 4.51 2.22 0.84
CA GLU A 59 4.31 3.66 0.90
C GLU A 59 3.02 4.03 0.15
N TYR A 60 2.32 5.05 0.63
CA TYR A 60 1.17 5.59 -0.07
C TYR A 60 1.28 7.10 -0.31
N THR A 61 0.78 7.56 -1.45
CA THR A 61 0.75 8.98 -1.86
C THR A 61 -0.59 9.32 -2.51
N GLY A 62 -1.14 10.52 -2.31
CA GLY A 62 -2.40 10.94 -2.91
C GLY A 62 -2.67 12.46 -2.79
N GLU A 63 -3.54 13.01 -3.64
CA GLU A 63 -3.86 14.44 -3.67
C GLU A 63 -4.97 14.80 -2.66
N LYS A 64 -4.64 14.97 -1.37
CA LYS A 64 -5.19 16.07 -0.55
C LYS A 64 -4.43 16.22 0.77
N GLY A 65 -3.85 17.40 0.93
CA GLY A 65 -3.48 17.97 2.22
C GLY A 65 -2.16 17.47 2.81
N ASN A 66 -1.00 17.87 2.27
CA ASN A 66 0.29 17.89 2.99
C ASN A 66 0.72 16.61 3.76
N HIS A 67 0.09 15.47 3.53
CA HIS A 67 0.47 14.22 4.18
C HIS A 67 1.68 13.67 3.43
N LYS A 68 2.84 13.76 4.09
CA LYS A 68 4.09 13.14 3.67
C LYS A 68 3.83 11.67 3.36
N SER A 69 4.52 11.12 2.38
CA SER A 69 4.59 9.69 2.11
C SER A 69 4.79 8.94 3.43
N GLU A 70 3.80 8.15 3.82
CA GLU A 70 3.85 7.33 5.02
C GLU A 70 4.09 5.89 4.62
N SER A 71 5.02 5.24 5.33
CA SER A 71 5.40 3.85 5.07
C SER A 71 4.86 2.95 6.16
N ILE A 72 4.14 1.88 5.80
CA ILE A 72 3.83 0.79 6.71
C ILE A 72 4.88 -0.31 6.51
N LYS A 73 5.57 -0.68 7.59
CA LYS A 73 6.57 -1.77 7.57
C LYS A 73 5.94 -3.07 8.02
N PHE A 74 6.13 -4.12 7.24
CA PHE A 74 5.73 -5.47 7.56
C PHE A 74 6.83 -6.12 8.39
N ARG A 75 6.44 -6.75 9.50
CA ARG A 75 7.35 -7.65 10.21
C ARG A 75 7.25 -9.01 9.52
N PRO A 76 8.34 -9.58 8.99
CA PRO A 76 8.29 -10.96 8.55
C PRO A 76 7.89 -11.82 9.74
N ASN A 77 6.91 -12.71 9.56
CA ASN A 77 6.59 -13.72 10.57
C ASN A 77 7.87 -14.51 10.84
N LYS A 78 8.30 -14.52 12.10
CA LYS A 78 9.40 -15.33 12.61
C LYS A 78 8.99 -16.79 12.70
#